data_AF-A0A177QC18-F1
#
_entry.id   AF-A0A177QC18-F1
#
_cell.length_a   1.000
_cell.length_b   1.000
_cell.length_c   1.000
_cell.angle_alpha   90.00
_cell.angle_beta   90.00
_cell.angle_gamma   90.00
#
_symmetry.space_group_name_H-M   'P 1'
#
loop_
_entity.id
_entity.type
_entity.pdbx_description
1 polymer ?
#
loop_
_entity_poly.entity_id
_entity_poly.type
_entity_poly.pdbx_seq_one_letter_code
_entity_poly.pdbx_strand_id
1 'polypeptide(L)'
;MRSYIRDQIYKASKKRLTNAILWIELSIPTLTDEGGWRTIIDHATGVIEEAASMTIDGEAIAPLFVVVTNHTFLANEDVEGEPSFGSLHTIGIPDFPIGRVADLEDLLEGYDKHRDVFAMMEGWRVGRAIPPTFDGTPGEFVAPDGTVTRPIKIGDRILVPDEKGEQVLVVVDELTSYRNNLAVAVRNEATDQAWIYEMPLTEAERQAASRYTDAVFGKSNASRKLREDDPFDLYDWIRNAYSRTTPEQLAKLMEGPGWEPYRNFPTEEMRKRLARQYTKSIWAQTREKKAKGQES
;
A
#
# COMPACT_ATOMS: atom_id res chain seq x y z
N MET A 1 -13.81 -26.55 -1.42
CA MET A 1 -12.73 -25.57 -1.67
C MET A 1 -11.64 -26.10 -2.60
N ARG A 2 -10.94 -27.20 -2.27
CA ARG A 2 -9.87 -27.78 -3.11
C ARG A 2 -10.24 -27.95 -4.58
N SER A 3 -11.30 -28.71 -4.86
CA SER A 3 -11.80 -28.93 -6.22
C SER A 3 -12.13 -27.62 -6.92
N TYR A 4 -12.86 -26.73 -6.24
CA TYR A 4 -13.24 -25.42 -6.78
C TYR A 4 -12.04 -24.59 -7.24
N ILE A 5 -11.04 -24.35 -6.39
CA ILE A 5 -9.85 -23.56 -6.76
C ILE A 5 -9.10 -24.22 -7.92
N ARG A 6 -8.86 -25.53 -7.84
CA ARG A 6 -8.16 -26.30 -8.89
C ARG A 6 -8.90 -26.24 -10.23
N ASP A 7 -10.23 -26.36 -10.21
CA ASP A 7 -11.07 -26.32 -11.42
C ASP A 7 -11.06 -24.92 -12.05
N GLN A 8 -11.05 -23.85 -11.25
CA GLN A 8 -10.91 -22.48 -11.77
C GLN A 8 -9.54 -22.28 -12.43
N ILE A 9 -8.46 -22.75 -11.80
CA ILE A 9 -7.10 -22.70 -12.39
C ILE A 9 -7.07 -23.47 -13.70
N TYR A 10 -7.63 -24.68 -13.74
CA TYR A 10 -7.70 -25.50 -14.95
C TYR A 10 -8.48 -24.81 -16.08
N LYS A 11 -9.66 -24.27 -15.78
CA LYS A 11 -10.49 -23.53 -16.74
C LYS A 11 -9.81 -22.27 -17.26
N ALA A 12 -9.11 -21.53 -16.40
CA ALA A 12 -8.36 -20.35 -16.79
C ALA A 12 -7.16 -20.73 -17.67
N SER A 13 -6.40 -21.76 -17.28
CA SER A 13 -5.22 -22.23 -18.01
C SER A 13 -5.54 -22.72 -19.41
N LYS A 14 -6.71 -23.34 -19.61
CA LYS A 14 -7.22 -23.72 -20.94
C LYS A 14 -7.34 -22.55 -21.92
N LYS A 15 -7.49 -21.32 -21.43
CA LYS A 15 -7.60 -20.13 -22.28
C LYS A 15 -6.26 -19.67 -22.85
N ARG A 16 -5.12 -20.22 -22.39
CA ARG A 16 -3.76 -19.91 -22.84
C ARG A 16 -3.48 -18.39 -22.90
N LEU A 17 -3.94 -17.66 -21.89
CA LEU A 17 -3.77 -16.21 -21.79
C LEU A 17 -2.33 -15.84 -21.39
N THR A 18 -1.82 -14.73 -21.93
CA THR A 18 -0.54 -14.13 -21.53
C THR A 18 -0.74 -13.14 -20.40
N ASN A 19 0.14 -13.14 -19.38
CA ASN A 19 0.09 -12.23 -18.23
C ASN A 19 -1.27 -12.26 -17.50
N ALA A 20 -1.82 -13.45 -17.33
CA ALA A 20 -3.16 -13.60 -16.78
C ALA A 20 -3.18 -13.34 -15.26
N ILE A 21 -4.29 -12.76 -14.81
CA ILE A 21 -4.68 -12.68 -13.41
C ILE A 21 -5.97 -13.46 -13.27
N LEU A 22 -5.95 -14.52 -12.47
CA LEU A 22 -7.13 -15.27 -12.09
C LEU A 22 -7.59 -14.79 -10.72
N TRP A 23 -8.76 -14.17 -10.68
CA TRP A 23 -9.41 -13.77 -9.44
C TRP A 23 -10.41 -14.83 -8.99
N ILE A 24 -10.26 -15.35 -7.78
CA ILE A 24 -11.12 -16.36 -7.17
C ILE A 24 -11.70 -15.79 -5.87
N GLU A 25 -13.00 -15.49 -5.91
CA GLU A 25 -13.76 -15.14 -4.72
C GLU A 25 -14.37 -16.43 -4.12
N LEU A 26 -14.19 -16.62 -2.80
CA LEU A 26 -14.66 -17.81 -2.09
C LEU A 26 -16.03 -17.62 -1.44
N SER A 27 -16.39 -16.40 -1.03
CA SER A 27 -17.68 -16.03 -0.42
C SER A 27 -18.15 -16.99 0.68
N ILE A 28 -17.25 -17.37 1.58
CA ILE A 28 -17.53 -18.23 2.73
C ILE A 28 -18.22 -17.39 3.82
N PRO A 29 -19.49 -17.67 4.17
CA PRO A 29 -20.33 -16.79 4.99
C PRO A 29 -20.03 -16.85 6.50
N THR A 30 -19.22 -17.80 6.95
CA THR A 30 -18.98 -18.09 8.37
C THR A 30 -17.58 -17.70 8.85
N LEU A 31 -16.78 -17.05 7.99
CA LEU A 31 -15.40 -16.69 8.32
C LEU A 31 -15.37 -15.32 9.00
N THR A 32 -15.41 -15.30 10.34
CA THR A 32 -15.48 -14.05 11.11
C THR A 32 -14.21 -13.71 11.89
N ASP A 33 -13.25 -14.63 12.00
CA ASP A 33 -12.00 -14.43 12.76
C ASP A 33 -10.73 -14.72 11.94
N GLU A 34 -9.62 -14.12 12.40
CA GLU A 34 -8.32 -14.21 11.73
C GLU A 34 -7.76 -15.64 11.67
N GLY A 35 -8.00 -16.47 12.69
CA GLY A 35 -7.54 -17.86 12.72
C GLY A 35 -8.20 -18.70 11.64
N GLY A 36 -9.51 -18.49 11.45
CA GLY A 36 -10.27 -19.04 10.34
C GLY A 36 -9.71 -18.62 8.98
N TRP A 37 -9.43 -17.33 8.78
CA TRP A 37 -8.91 -16.84 7.50
C TRP A 37 -7.54 -17.40 7.16
N ARG A 38 -6.62 -17.46 8.13
CA ARG A 38 -5.27 -18.04 7.94
C ARG A 38 -5.34 -19.50 7.52
N THR A 39 -6.19 -20.29 8.16
CA THR A 39 -6.39 -21.70 7.81
C THR A 39 -6.87 -21.87 6.35
N ILE A 40 -7.76 -20.99 5.90
CA ILE A 40 -8.27 -20.99 4.54
C ILE A 40 -7.20 -20.55 3.54
N ILE A 41 -6.42 -19.51 3.86
CA ILE A 41 -5.29 -19.05 3.05
C ILE A 41 -4.28 -20.19 2.89
N ASP A 42 -3.85 -20.83 3.98
CA ASP A 42 -2.88 -21.93 3.94
C ASP A 42 -3.36 -23.09 3.06
N HIS A 43 -4.64 -23.45 3.19
CA HIS A 43 -5.23 -24.48 2.34
C HIS A 43 -5.32 -24.01 0.87
N ALA A 44 -5.65 -22.74 0.60
CA ALA A 44 -5.67 -22.21 -0.77
C ALA A 44 -4.26 -22.23 -1.39
N THR A 45 -3.25 -21.81 -0.63
CA THR A 45 -1.83 -21.85 -0.99
C THR A 45 -1.44 -23.27 -1.41
N GLY A 46 -1.68 -24.28 -0.56
CA GLY A 46 -1.32 -25.67 -0.89
C GLY A 46 -1.99 -26.18 -2.17
N VAL A 47 -3.23 -25.77 -2.45
CA VAL A 47 -3.92 -26.15 -3.69
C VAL A 47 -3.32 -25.47 -4.93
N ILE A 48 -2.89 -24.22 -4.79
CA ILE A 48 -2.24 -23.46 -5.85
C ILE A 48 -0.84 -24.03 -6.14
N GLU A 49 -0.10 -24.39 -5.09
CA GLU A 49 1.21 -25.06 -5.22
C GLU A 49 1.08 -26.40 -5.93
N GLU A 50 0.09 -27.23 -5.57
CA GLU A 50 -0.21 -28.47 -6.29
C GLU A 50 -0.55 -28.22 -7.76
N ALA A 51 -1.29 -27.14 -8.05
CA ALA A 51 -1.68 -26.76 -9.41
C ALA A 51 -0.49 -26.30 -10.26
N ALA A 52 0.64 -25.91 -9.68
CA ALA A 52 1.84 -25.55 -10.44
C ALA A 52 2.41 -26.72 -11.27
N SER A 53 2.09 -27.96 -10.90
CA SER A 53 2.43 -29.18 -11.64
C SER A 53 1.41 -29.58 -12.71
N MET A 54 0.34 -28.80 -12.89
CA MET A 54 -0.75 -29.10 -13.81
C MET A 54 -0.32 -28.97 -15.27
N THR A 55 -0.88 -29.82 -16.12
CA THR A 55 -0.70 -29.74 -17.57
C THR A 55 -2.03 -29.57 -18.30
N ILE A 56 -2.04 -28.78 -19.38
CA ILE A 56 -3.13 -28.66 -20.34
C ILE A 56 -2.64 -29.20 -21.68
N ASP A 57 -3.31 -30.23 -22.20
CA ASP A 57 -2.93 -30.91 -23.46
C ASP A 57 -1.47 -31.40 -23.48
N GLY A 58 -0.94 -31.80 -22.32
CA GLY A 58 0.44 -32.28 -22.16
C GLY A 58 1.50 -31.19 -21.94
N GLU A 59 1.12 -29.91 -22.01
CA GLU A 59 2.01 -28.76 -21.77
C GLU A 59 1.80 -28.21 -20.35
N ALA A 60 2.87 -27.73 -19.71
CA ALA A 60 2.75 -27.02 -18.44
C ALA A 60 1.86 -25.78 -18.59
N ILE A 61 1.11 -25.43 -17.53
CA ILE A 61 0.28 -24.22 -17.56
C ILE A 61 1.15 -22.96 -17.67
N ALA A 62 0.63 -21.97 -18.40
CA ALA A 62 1.30 -20.69 -18.56
C ALA A 62 1.42 -19.93 -17.23
N PRO A 63 2.41 -19.02 -17.09
CA PRO A 63 2.56 -18.19 -15.90
C PRO A 63 1.27 -17.42 -15.57
N LEU A 64 0.89 -17.42 -14.28
CA LEU A 64 -0.41 -16.93 -13.82
C LEU A 64 -0.29 -16.29 -12.43
N PHE A 65 -0.88 -15.11 -12.24
CA PHE A 65 -1.20 -14.60 -10.91
C PHE A 65 -2.55 -15.18 -10.46
N VAL A 66 -2.62 -15.67 -9.23
CA VAL A 66 -3.86 -16.19 -8.63
C VAL A 66 -4.17 -15.34 -7.41
N VAL A 67 -5.25 -14.56 -7.48
CA VAL A 67 -5.78 -13.81 -6.36
C VAL A 67 -6.90 -14.62 -5.74
N VAL A 68 -6.82 -14.90 -4.45
CA VAL A 68 -7.88 -15.55 -3.68
C VAL A 68 -8.41 -14.55 -2.67
N THR A 69 -9.69 -14.20 -2.78
CA THR A 69 -10.39 -13.31 -1.86
C THR A 69 -11.57 -13.99 -1.20
N ASN A 70 -11.97 -13.43 -0.07
CA ASN A 70 -13.22 -13.73 0.58
C ASN A 70 -13.83 -12.44 1.08
N HIS A 71 -15.07 -12.15 0.69
CA HIS A 71 -15.89 -11.12 1.30
C HIS A 71 -17.10 -11.81 1.95
N THR A 72 -17.08 -11.93 3.27
CA THR A 72 -18.14 -12.65 3.99
C THR A 72 -19.52 -12.01 3.78
N PHE A 73 -19.57 -10.68 3.65
CA PHE A 73 -20.82 -9.94 3.42
C PHE A 73 -21.47 -10.22 2.05
N LEU A 74 -20.76 -10.80 1.07
CA LEU A 74 -21.36 -11.17 -0.22
C LEU A 74 -22.26 -12.41 -0.11
N ALA A 75 -22.09 -13.23 0.94
CA ALA A 75 -22.86 -14.44 1.17
C ALA A 75 -23.62 -14.43 2.50
N ASN A 76 -23.46 -13.39 3.31
CA ASN A 76 -24.13 -13.24 4.60
C ASN A 76 -24.42 -11.76 4.89
N GLU A 77 -25.68 -11.36 4.67
CA GLU A 77 -26.13 -9.98 4.88
C GLU A 77 -26.16 -9.58 6.36
N ASP A 78 -26.15 -10.55 7.29
CA ASP A 78 -26.18 -10.31 8.73
C ASP A 78 -24.77 -10.02 9.32
N VAL A 79 -23.72 -10.06 8.50
CA VAL A 79 -22.35 -9.83 8.95
C VAL A 79 -21.97 -8.36 8.80
N GLU A 80 -21.89 -7.68 9.94
CA GLU A 80 -21.33 -6.34 10.04
C GLU A 80 -19.79 -6.38 10.12
N GLY A 81 -19.10 -5.51 9.39
CA GLY A 81 -17.65 -5.25 9.55
C GLY A 81 -16.73 -5.76 8.44
N GLU A 82 -15.45 -6.01 8.79
CA GLU A 82 -14.36 -6.38 7.88
C GLU A 82 -13.96 -7.87 7.85
N PRO A 83 -14.86 -8.88 7.87
CA PRO A 83 -14.42 -10.25 7.64
C PRO A 83 -14.10 -10.50 6.17
N SER A 84 -12.98 -9.95 5.72
CA SER A 84 -12.45 -10.14 4.39
C SER A 84 -10.96 -10.39 4.42
N PHE A 85 -10.53 -11.33 3.58
CA PHE A 85 -9.11 -11.58 3.35
C PHE A 85 -8.85 -11.66 1.86
N GLY A 86 -7.60 -11.35 1.50
CA GLY A 86 -7.11 -11.45 0.14
C GLY A 86 -5.68 -11.96 0.19
N SER A 87 -5.34 -12.84 -0.74
CA SER A 87 -3.99 -13.36 -0.90
C SER A 87 -3.63 -13.40 -2.38
N LEU A 88 -2.41 -12.99 -2.69
CA LEU A 88 -1.85 -13.01 -4.04
C LEU A 88 -0.83 -14.15 -4.11
N HIS A 89 -0.99 -15.01 -5.11
CA HIS A 89 -0.11 -16.14 -5.39
C HIS A 89 0.36 -16.10 -6.83
N THR A 90 1.40 -16.87 -7.12
CA THR A 90 1.98 -16.97 -8.46
C THR A 90 2.12 -18.43 -8.85
N ILE A 91 1.86 -18.75 -10.11
CA ILE A 91 2.21 -20.04 -10.72
C ILE A 91 3.15 -19.76 -11.88
N GLY A 92 4.34 -20.33 -11.87
CA GLY A 92 5.28 -20.25 -12.99
C GLY A 92 5.83 -18.85 -13.29
N ILE A 93 5.66 -17.87 -12.39
CA ILE A 93 6.21 -16.51 -12.56
C ILE A 93 7.66 -16.50 -12.03
N PRO A 94 8.67 -16.31 -12.90
CA PRO A 94 10.08 -16.46 -12.50
C PRO A 94 10.53 -15.49 -11.41
N ASP A 95 9.95 -14.29 -11.38
CA ASP A 95 10.30 -13.25 -10.40
C ASP A 95 9.79 -13.56 -8.98
N PHE A 96 8.79 -14.44 -8.84
CA PHE A 96 8.22 -14.85 -7.56
C PHE A 96 8.09 -16.39 -7.49
N PRO A 97 9.22 -17.10 -7.42
CA PRO A 97 9.23 -18.55 -7.38
C PRO A 97 8.66 -19.07 -6.05
N ILE A 98 7.67 -19.96 -6.13
CA ILE A 98 7.14 -20.68 -4.96
C ILE A 98 8.29 -21.41 -4.24
N GLY A 99 8.36 -21.28 -2.91
CA GLY A 99 9.26 -22.08 -2.07
C GLY A 99 10.74 -21.73 -2.13
N ARG A 100 11.13 -20.62 -2.78
CA ARG A 100 12.54 -20.19 -2.88
C ARG A 100 12.76 -18.85 -2.17
N VAL A 101 13.85 -18.76 -1.44
CA VAL A 101 14.36 -17.48 -0.91
C VAL A 101 14.96 -16.69 -2.07
N ALA A 102 14.36 -15.55 -2.39
CA ALA A 102 14.90 -14.60 -3.36
C ALA A 102 15.69 -13.50 -2.63
N ASP A 103 16.75 -12.99 -3.28
CA ASP A 103 17.45 -11.80 -2.78
C ASP A 103 16.53 -10.57 -2.89
N LEU A 104 16.74 -9.58 -2.02
CA LEU A 104 15.90 -8.38 -2.01
C LEU A 104 16.04 -7.59 -3.32
N GLU A 105 17.19 -7.58 -3.99
CA GLU A 105 17.32 -6.94 -5.31
C GLU A 105 16.44 -7.61 -6.36
N ASP A 106 16.43 -8.95 -6.39
CA ASP A 106 15.60 -9.73 -7.32
C ASP A 106 14.11 -9.50 -7.04
N LEU A 107 13.73 -9.45 -5.76
CA LEU A 107 12.35 -9.14 -5.35
C LEU A 107 11.93 -7.72 -5.74
N LEU A 108 12.78 -6.71 -5.54
CA LEU A 108 12.50 -5.33 -5.95
C LEU A 108 12.42 -5.20 -7.48
N GLU A 109 13.22 -5.97 -8.20
CA GLU A 109 13.13 -6.04 -9.65
C GLU A 109 11.85 -6.70 -10.14
N GLY A 110 11.47 -7.83 -9.54
CA GLY A 110 10.17 -8.46 -9.77
C GLY A 110 9.00 -7.52 -9.45
N TYR A 111 9.10 -6.81 -8.33
CA TYR A 111 8.10 -5.84 -7.91
C TYR A 111 7.91 -4.71 -8.95
N ASP A 112 9.00 -4.15 -9.49
CA ASP A 112 8.90 -3.14 -10.55
C ASP A 112 8.23 -3.69 -11.82
N LYS A 113 8.54 -4.94 -12.22
CA LYS A 113 7.95 -5.58 -13.42
C LYS A 113 6.44 -5.80 -13.28
N HIS A 114 5.99 -6.11 -12.06
CA HIS A 114 4.62 -6.52 -11.77
C HIS A 114 3.87 -5.50 -10.90
N ARG A 115 4.35 -4.25 -10.87
CA ARG A 115 3.89 -3.21 -9.93
C ARG A 115 2.38 -2.97 -9.99
N ASP A 116 1.80 -3.08 -11.18
CA ASP A 116 0.35 -2.91 -11.39
C ASP A 116 -0.47 -3.97 -10.65
N VAL A 117 0.03 -5.20 -10.53
CA VAL A 117 -0.63 -6.28 -9.77
C VAL A 117 -0.61 -5.98 -8.27
N PHE A 118 0.52 -5.47 -7.76
CA PHE A 118 0.61 -5.04 -6.36
C PHE A 118 -0.25 -3.81 -6.08
N ALA A 119 -0.30 -2.85 -7.00
CA ALA A 119 -1.17 -1.68 -6.90
C ALA A 119 -2.65 -2.09 -6.89
N MET A 120 -3.04 -3.07 -7.73
CA MET A 120 -4.37 -3.67 -7.70
C MET A 120 -4.68 -4.30 -6.33
N MET A 121 -3.75 -5.07 -5.76
CA MET A 121 -3.94 -5.68 -4.43
C MET A 121 -4.04 -4.64 -3.31
N GLU A 122 -3.26 -3.56 -3.37
CA GLU A 122 -3.37 -2.46 -2.42
C GLU A 122 -4.70 -1.72 -2.55
N GLY A 123 -5.16 -1.47 -3.79
CA GLY A 123 -6.47 -0.89 -4.06
C GLY A 123 -7.60 -1.79 -3.52
N TRP A 124 -7.49 -3.10 -3.72
CA TRP A 124 -8.41 -4.06 -3.12
C TRP A 124 -8.37 -4.01 -1.59
N ARG A 125 -7.18 -4.01 -0.98
CA ARG A 125 -7.03 -3.95 0.49
C ARG A 125 -7.72 -2.73 1.09
N VAL A 126 -7.63 -1.58 0.41
CA VAL A 126 -8.31 -0.34 0.81
C VAL A 126 -9.82 -0.41 0.58
N GLY A 127 -10.26 -0.97 -0.56
CA GLY A 127 -11.66 -1.03 -0.97
C GLY A 127 -12.44 -2.29 -0.55
N ARG A 128 -11.86 -3.17 0.26
CA ARG A 128 -12.46 -4.47 0.64
C ARG A 128 -13.67 -4.34 1.56
N ALA A 129 -13.82 -3.22 2.24
CA ALA A 129 -14.93 -2.96 3.14
C ALA A 129 -16.08 -2.27 2.39
N ILE A 130 -17.32 -2.52 2.82
CA ILE A 130 -18.46 -1.73 2.37
C ILE A 130 -18.23 -0.29 2.82
N PRO A 131 -18.15 0.68 1.89
CA PRO A 131 -17.95 2.06 2.29
C PRO A 131 -19.18 2.53 3.09
N PRO A 132 -18.97 3.26 4.19
CA PRO A 132 -20.09 3.75 5.02
C PRO A 132 -20.93 4.81 4.30
N THR A 133 -20.38 5.41 3.23
CA THR A 133 -21.01 6.44 2.41
C THR A 133 -20.76 6.18 0.93
N PHE A 134 -21.69 6.62 0.07
CA PHE A 134 -21.53 6.49 -1.39
C PHE A 134 -20.50 7.47 -1.97
N ASP A 135 -20.22 8.57 -1.28
CA ASP A 135 -19.29 9.61 -1.74
C ASP A 135 -17.84 9.38 -1.26
N GLY A 136 -17.60 8.29 -0.52
CA GLY A 136 -16.29 7.93 0.00
C GLY A 136 -15.88 8.71 1.24
N THR A 137 -16.78 9.48 1.84
CA THR A 137 -16.57 10.10 3.15
C THR A 137 -16.42 9.02 4.23
N PRO A 138 -15.31 9.00 4.99
CA PRO A 138 -15.18 8.14 6.16
C PRO A 138 -16.39 8.23 7.08
N GLY A 139 -16.87 7.08 7.59
CA GLY A 139 -18.07 7.02 8.43
C GLY A 139 -17.90 7.81 9.73
N GLU A 140 -16.66 7.95 10.19
CA GLU A 140 -16.27 8.77 11.33
C GLU A 140 -16.66 10.26 11.16
N PHE A 141 -16.80 10.73 9.92
CA PHE A 141 -17.22 12.10 9.61
C PHE A 141 -18.73 12.26 9.44
N VAL A 142 -19.51 11.18 9.54
CA VAL A 142 -20.96 11.22 9.38
C VAL A 142 -21.62 11.12 10.75
N ALA A 143 -22.31 12.19 11.15
CA ALA A 143 -23.11 12.18 12.37
C ALA A 143 -24.36 11.30 12.21
N PRO A 144 -25.00 10.84 13.31
CA PRO A 144 -26.22 10.01 13.25
C PRO A 144 -27.40 10.64 12.49
N ASP A 145 -27.43 11.97 12.36
CA ASP A 145 -28.43 12.72 11.61
C ASP A 145 -28.08 12.89 10.12
N GLY A 146 -26.96 12.31 9.66
CA GLY A 146 -26.45 12.40 8.30
C GLY A 146 -25.60 13.64 8.01
N THR A 147 -25.34 14.50 9.01
CA THR A 147 -24.48 15.68 8.82
C THR A 147 -23.03 15.25 8.64
N VAL A 148 -22.40 15.74 7.56
CA VAL A 148 -20.98 15.44 7.26
C VAL A 148 -20.08 16.53 7.84
N THR A 149 -19.14 16.11 8.69
CA THR A 149 -18.04 16.97 9.16
C THR A 149 -16.89 16.91 8.15
N ARG A 150 -16.53 18.04 7.55
CA ARG A 150 -15.42 18.08 6.59
C ARG A 150 -14.10 18.28 7.34
N PRO A 151 -13.12 17.36 7.23
CA PRO A 151 -11.78 17.58 7.77
C PRO A 151 -11.06 18.67 6.99
N ILE A 152 -10.06 19.30 7.60
CA ILE A 152 -9.16 20.25 6.92
C ILE A 152 -8.38 19.50 5.84
N LYS A 153 -8.33 20.06 4.63
CA LYS A 153 -7.61 19.48 3.49
C LYS A 153 -6.50 20.39 2.99
N ILE A 154 -5.54 19.79 2.30
CA ILE A 154 -4.57 20.55 1.49
C ILE A 154 -5.32 21.45 0.50
N GLY A 155 -4.95 22.72 0.46
CA GLY A 155 -5.58 23.76 -0.33
C GLY A 155 -6.75 24.48 0.36
N ASP A 156 -7.23 24.02 1.52
CA ASP A 156 -8.23 24.76 2.29
C ASP A 156 -7.64 26.08 2.81
N ARG A 157 -8.53 27.08 2.96
CA ARG A 157 -8.19 28.36 3.59
C ARG A 157 -8.71 28.36 5.02
N ILE A 158 -7.83 28.56 5.99
CA ILE A 158 -8.15 28.53 7.42
C ILE A 158 -7.64 29.78 8.12
N LEU A 159 -8.27 30.14 9.24
CA LEU A 159 -7.76 31.18 10.14
C LEU A 159 -6.85 30.54 11.17
N VAL A 160 -5.63 31.05 11.29
CA VAL A 160 -4.67 30.64 12.31
C VAL A 160 -4.03 31.89 12.94
N PRO A 161 -3.59 31.83 14.21
CA PRO A 161 -2.83 32.92 14.80
C PRO A 161 -1.44 33.04 14.15
N ASP A 162 -1.01 34.27 13.87
CA ASP A 162 0.37 34.59 13.50
C ASP A 162 1.29 34.66 14.73
N GLU A 163 2.56 35.04 14.53
CA GLU A 163 3.55 35.20 15.61
C GLU A 163 3.14 36.24 16.67
N LYS A 164 2.20 37.13 16.35
CA LYS A 164 1.66 38.18 17.25
C LYS A 164 0.33 37.77 17.87
N GLY A 165 -0.20 36.59 17.54
CA GLY A 165 -1.48 36.08 17.99
C GLY A 165 -2.69 36.60 17.21
N GLU A 166 -2.47 37.35 16.13
CA GLU A 166 -3.54 37.88 15.27
C GLU A 166 -4.03 36.81 14.31
N GLN A 167 -5.35 36.73 14.10
CA GLN A 167 -5.94 35.74 13.20
C GLN A 167 -5.69 36.15 11.74
N VAL A 168 -4.92 35.33 11.03
CA VAL A 168 -4.59 35.52 9.62
C VAL A 168 -5.15 34.39 8.78
N LEU A 169 -5.66 34.73 7.59
CA LEU A 169 -6.13 33.74 6.62
C LEU A 169 -4.93 33.14 5.90
N VAL A 170 -4.82 31.82 5.93
CA VAL A 170 -3.71 31.07 5.34
C VAL A 170 -4.23 29.94 4.47
N VAL A 171 -3.43 29.51 3.50
CA VAL A 171 -3.66 28.29 2.72
C VAL A 171 -2.88 27.14 3.34
N VAL A 172 -3.52 25.97 3.41
CA VAL A 172 -2.87 24.74 3.84
C VAL A 172 -2.06 24.16 2.67
N ASP A 173 -0.73 24.22 2.77
CA ASP A 173 0.16 23.69 1.73
C ASP A 173 0.50 22.22 1.95
N GLU A 174 0.59 21.79 3.22
CA GLU A 174 0.87 20.40 3.62
C GLU A 174 0.29 20.14 5.01
N LEU A 175 0.00 18.89 5.35
CA LEU A 175 -0.42 18.53 6.71
C LEU A 175 -0.03 17.08 7.05
N THR A 176 0.11 16.75 8.32
CA THR A 176 0.29 15.35 8.74
C THR A 176 -0.26 15.12 10.14
N SER A 177 -0.88 13.96 10.34
CA SER A 177 -1.29 13.51 11.67
C SER A 177 -0.05 13.10 12.48
N TYR A 178 0.09 13.66 13.67
CA TYR A 178 1.17 13.35 14.60
C TYR A 178 0.62 13.19 16.02
N ARG A 179 0.59 11.94 16.49
CA ARG A 179 0.01 11.56 17.79
C ARG A 179 -1.46 12.01 17.87
N ASN A 180 -1.76 13.02 18.68
CA ASN A 180 -3.10 13.57 18.88
C ASN A 180 -3.31 14.91 18.16
N ASN A 181 -2.31 15.38 17.42
CA ASN A 181 -2.31 16.67 16.75
C ASN A 181 -2.23 16.49 15.23
N LEU A 182 -2.65 17.53 14.52
CA LEU A 182 -2.39 17.76 13.11
C LEU A 182 -1.32 18.84 13.01
N ALA A 183 -0.17 18.52 12.42
CA ALA A 183 0.83 19.51 12.05
C ALA A 183 0.52 19.98 10.63
N VAL A 184 0.32 21.29 10.46
CA VAL A 184 -0.15 21.89 9.22
C VAL A 184 0.90 22.90 8.74
N ALA A 185 1.51 22.66 7.59
CA ALA A 185 2.28 23.70 6.91
C ALA A 185 1.30 24.65 6.24
N VAL A 186 1.35 25.91 6.65
CA VAL A 186 0.46 26.96 6.17
C VAL A 186 1.26 28.06 5.51
N ARG A 187 0.63 28.75 4.57
CA ARG A 187 1.22 29.91 3.90
C ARG A 187 0.22 31.06 3.83
N ASN A 188 0.67 32.24 4.23
CA ASN A 188 -0.11 33.47 4.09
C ASN A 188 -0.04 33.94 2.64
N GLU A 189 -1.16 33.93 1.92
CA GLU A 189 -1.20 34.31 0.50
C GLU A 189 -0.81 35.79 0.26
N ALA A 190 -0.97 36.67 1.24
CA ALA A 190 -0.66 38.09 1.10
C ALA A 190 0.83 38.41 1.29
N THR A 191 1.54 37.64 2.13
CA THR A 191 2.95 37.87 2.46
C THR A 191 3.90 36.79 1.92
N ASP A 192 3.35 35.70 1.40
CA ASP A 192 4.06 34.47 0.99
C ASP A 192 4.89 33.83 2.11
N GLN A 193 4.66 34.22 3.36
CA GLN A 193 5.30 33.64 4.53
C GLN A 193 4.68 32.28 4.86
N ALA A 194 5.52 31.28 5.11
CA ALA A 194 5.09 29.93 5.49
C ALA A 194 5.61 29.54 6.88
N TRP A 195 4.81 28.78 7.63
CA TRP A 195 5.17 28.23 8.94
C TRP A 195 4.41 26.94 9.22
N ILE A 196 4.77 26.26 10.31
CA ILE A 196 4.05 25.09 10.80
C ILE A 196 3.12 25.53 11.93
N TYR A 197 1.86 25.17 11.83
CA TYR A 197 0.85 25.37 12.84
C TYR A 197 0.36 24.00 13.34
N GLU A 198 0.32 23.81 14.66
CA GLU A 198 -0.21 22.60 15.26
C GLU A 198 -1.61 22.85 15.82
N MET A 199 -2.52 21.92 15.54
CA MET A 199 -3.87 21.92 16.10
C MET A 199 -4.28 20.52 16.56
N PRO A 200 -5.16 20.40 17.57
CA PRO A 200 -5.63 19.09 18.00
C PRO A 200 -6.51 18.44 16.93
N LEU A 201 -6.34 17.13 16.72
CA LEU A 201 -7.28 16.35 15.91
C LEU A 201 -8.61 16.22 16.66
N THR A 202 -9.72 16.30 15.93
CA THR A 202 -11.02 15.84 16.44
C THR A 202 -11.00 14.32 16.62
N GLU A 203 -11.96 13.78 17.39
CA GLU A 203 -12.07 12.33 17.57
C GLU A 203 -12.36 11.61 16.24
N ALA A 204 -13.23 12.19 15.41
CA ALA A 204 -13.51 11.71 14.07
C ALA A 204 -12.25 11.67 13.20
N GLU A 205 -11.46 12.74 13.19
CA GLU A 205 -10.20 12.79 12.43
C GLU A 205 -9.17 11.79 12.97
N ARG A 206 -9.05 11.60 14.28
CA ARG A 206 -8.16 10.57 14.86
C ARG A 206 -8.55 9.17 14.41
N GLN A 207 -9.83 8.83 14.51
CA GLN A 207 -10.31 7.51 14.12
C GLN A 207 -10.14 7.30 12.60
N ALA A 208 -10.52 8.29 11.79
CA ALA A 208 -10.38 8.21 10.34
C ALA A 208 -8.90 8.13 9.91
N ALA A 209 -8.01 8.95 10.49
CA ALA A 209 -6.58 8.90 10.21
C ALA A 209 -5.92 7.60 10.70
N SER A 210 -6.43 6.96 11.76
CA SER A 210 -5.93 5.65 12.18
C SER A 210 -6.20 4.54 11.15
N ARG A 211 -7.32 4.64 10.41
CA ARG A 211 -7.72 3.66 9.38
C ARG A 211 -7.18 3.99 8.01
N TYR A 212 -7.32 5.23 7.59
CA TYR A 212 -7.05 5.69 6.22
C TYR A 212 -5.79 6.55 6.12
N THR A 213 -5.04 6.75 7.21
CA THR A 213 -3.83 7.60 7.31
C THR A 213 -4.12 9.06 6.94
N ASP A 214 -3.09 9.82 6.57
CA ASP A 214 -3.26 11.23 6.18
C ASP A 214 -4.10 11.44 4.91
N ALA A 215 -4.49 10.35 4.20
CA ALA A 215 -5.32 10.43 3.01
C ALA A 215 -6.68 11.10 3.28
N VAL A 216 -7.20 11.02 4.52
CA VAL A 216 -8.46 11.68 4.92
C VAL A 216 -8.41 13.20 4.76
N PHE A 217 -7.21 13.77 4.75
CA PHE A 217 -6.95 15.19 4.59
C PHE A 217 -6.48 15.57 3.17
N GLY A 218 -6.63 14.66 2.21
CA GLY A 218 -6.31 14.91 0.81
C GLY A 218 -4.83 14.71 0.43
N LYS A 219 -4.02 14.09 1.30
CA LYS A 219 -2.68 13.64 0.91
C LYS A 219 -2.76 12.41 0.00
N SER A 220 -1.77 12.31 -0.90
CA SER A 220 -1.54 11.04 -1.61
C SER A 220 -1.17 9.94 -0.61
N ASN A 221 -1.62 8.71 -0.83
CA ASN A 221 -1.33 7.52 0.02
C ASN A 221 0.16 7.28 0.31
N ALA A 222 1.09 7.96 -0.36
CA ALA A 222 2.52 7.92 -0.08
C ALA A 222 2.92 8.50 1.29
N SER A 223 2.01 9.15 2.01
CA SER A 223 2.22 9.64 3.38
C SER A 223 1.75 8.67 4.47
N ARG A 224 1.38 7.44 4.09
CA ARG A 224 0.99 6.40 5.05
C ARG A 224 2.13 6.07 6.02
N LYS A 225 1.79 5.57 7.21
CA LYS A 225 2.78 4.94 8.09
C LYS A 225 3.41 3.78 7.34
N LEU A 226 4.74 3.83 7.20
CA LEU A 226 5.51 2.74 6.60
C LEU A 226 5.26 1.45 7.38
N ARG A 227 4.93 0.38 6.66
CA ARG A 227 4.86 -0.96 7.26
C ARG A 227 6.28 -1.42 7.60
N GLU A 228 6.51 -1.69 8.88
CA GLU A 228 7.84 -2.07 9.38
C GLU A 228 8.35 -3.41 8.84
N ASP A 229 7.47 -4.21 8.25
CA ASP A 229 7.70 -5.54 7.72
C ASP A 229 7.52 -5.65 6.19
N ASP A 230 7.36 -4.52 5.48
CA ASP A 230 7.21 -4.50 4.02
C ASP A 230 8.31 -3.67 3.32
N PRO A 231 9.34 -4.32 2.73
CA PRO A 231 10.40 -3.61 2.03
C PRO A 231 9.92 -2.93 0.73
N PHE A 232 8.81 -3.38 0.13
CA PHE A 232 8.23 -2.74 -1.07
C PHE A 232 7.57 -1.41 -0.72
N ASP A 233 6.94 -1.32 0.45
CA ASP A 233 6.37 -0.08 0.96
C ASP A 233 7.46 0.98 1.19
N LEU A 234 8.56 0.58 1.84
CA LEU A 234 9.73 1.45 2.01
C LEU A 234 10.31 1.88 0.66
N TYR A 235 10.43 0.96 -0.29
CA TYR A 235 10.90 1.27 -1.63
C TYR A 235 10.04 2.33 -2.34
N ASP A 236 8.73 2.17 -2.32
CA ASP A 236 7.80 3.10 -2.94
C ASP A 236 7.83 4.48 -2.27
N TRP A 237 7.96 4.52 -0.94
CA TRP A 237 8.14 5.76 -0.21
C TRP A 237 9.43 6.49 -0.62
N ILE A 238 10.56 5.79 -0.71
CA ILE A 238 11.84 6.38 -1.13
C ILE A 238 11.75 6.88 -2.58
N ARG A 239 11.16 6.08 -3.49
CA ARG A 239 10.94 6.52 -4.89
C ARG A 239 10.13 7.80 -4.95
N ASN A 240 9.07 7.90 -4.16
CA ASN A 240 8.25 9.09 -4.12
C ASN A 240 9.02 10.29 -3.54
N ALA A 241 9.75 10.10 -2.44
CA ALA A 241 10.56 11.14 -1.80
C ALA A 241 11.59 11.75 -2.76
N TYR A 242 12.20 10.93 -3.63
CA TYR A 242 13.18 11.37 -4.61
C TYR A 242 12.61 11.62 -6.02
N SER A 243 11.30 11.55 -6.22
CA SER A 243 10.66 11.68 -7.54
C SER A 243 10.93 13.03 -8.21
N ARG A 244 11.08 14.10 -7.42
CA ARG A 244 11.33 15.48 -7.88
C ARG A 244 12.82 15.87 -7.91
N THR A 245 13.71 14.95 -7.57
CA THR A 245 15.15 15.21 -7.50
C THR A 245 15.71 15.52 -8.89
N THR A 246 16.43 16.62 -9.05
CA THR A 246 17.04 16.98 -10.35
C THR A 246 18.21 16.06 -10.69
N PRO A 247 18.64 15.96 -11.97
CA PRO A 247 19.82 15.20 -12.34
C PRO A 247 21.08 15.58 -11.56
N GLU A 248 21.28 16.88 -11.27
CA GLU A 248 22.43 17.38 -10.52
C GLU A 248 22.38 16.94 -9.05
N GLN A 249 21.20 16.99 -8.44
CA GLN A 249 20.98 16.50 -7.09
C GLN A 249 21.19 14.97 -7.01
N LEU A 250 20.72 14.21 -8.01
CA LEU A 250 20.96 12.76 -8.09
C LEU A 250 22.44 12.43 -8.24
N ALA A 251 23.17 13.17 -9.08
CA ALA A 251 24.62 12.98 -9.24
C ALA A 251 25.37 13.15 -7.92
N LYS A 252 24.95 14.12 -7.10
CA LYS A 252 25.49 14.34 -5.75
C LYS A 252 25.12 13.21 -4.78
N LEU A 253 23.88 12.72 -4.83
CA LEU A 253 23.42 11.61 -3.98
C LEU A 253 24.08 10.27 -4.35
N MET A 254 24.45 10.12 -5.62
CA MET A 254 25.12 8.95 -6.19
C MET A 254 26.63 9.20 -6.37
N GLU A 255 27.21 10.04 -5.51
CA GLU A 255 28.65 10.27 -5.44
C GLU A 255 29.30 9.22 -4.52
N GLY A 256 30.39 8.60 -4.98
CA GLY A 256 31.15 7.61 -4.21
C GLY A 256 31.17 6.21 -4.83
N PRO A 257 31.93 5.28 -4.20
CA PRO A 257 32.18 3.95 -4.73
C PRO A 257 30.90 3.11 -4.77
N GLY A 258 30.66 2.43 -5.90
CA GLY A 258 29.50 1.56 -6.12
C GLY A 258 28.45 2.17 -7.06
N TRP A 259 28.54 3.46 -7.37
CA TRP A 259 27.63 4.15 -8.29
C TRP A 259 28.16 4.25 -9.72
N GLU A 260 29.43 3.92 -9.96
CA GLU A 260 30.10 4.01 -11.26
C GLU A 260 29.33 3.34 -12.40
N PRO A 261 28.72 2.14 -12.24
CA PRO A 261 27.96 1.51 -13.31
C PRO A 261 26.70 2.28 -13.74
N TYR A 262 26.20 3.19 -12.89
CA TYR A 262 24.90 3.84 -13.06
C TYR A 262 25.01 5.31 -13.47
N ARG A 263 26.21 5.89 -13.55
CA ARG A 263 26.41 7.33 -13.81
C ARG A 263 25.85 7.81 -15.15
N ASN A 264 25.73 6.91 -16.12
CA ASN A 264 25.23 7.21 -17.47
C ASN A 264 23.79 6.74 -17.70
N PHE A 265 23.10 6.30 -16.65
CA PHE A 265 21.73 5.83 -16.78
C PHE A 265 20.77 7.03 -16.95
N PRO A 266 19.62 6.84 -17.62
CA PRO A 266 18.57 7.84 -17.62
C PRO A 266 18.15 8.21 -16.19
N THR A 267 17.74 9.46 -15.97
CA THR A 267 17.37 10.01 -14.65
C THR A 267 16.38 9.13 -13.90
N GLU A 268 15.35 8.60 -14.59
CA GLU A 268 14.37 7.68 -13.99
C GLU A 268 15.01 6.39 -13.46
N GLU A 269 15.94 5.81 -14.23
CA GLU A 269 16.63 4.60 -13.81
C GLU A 269 17.60 4.89 -12.65
N MET A 270 18.25 6.06 -12.65
CA MET A 270 19.07 6.51 -11.51
C MET A 270 18.23 6.66 -10.23
N ARG A 271 17.05 7.30 -10.29
CA ARG A 271 16.10 7.40 -9.16
C ARG A 271 15.69 6.03 -8.65
N LYS A 272 15.39 5.11 -9.56
CA LYS A 272 15.03 3.72 -9.24
C LYS A 272 16.16 3.01 -8.49
N ARG A 273 17.39 3.10 -8.99
CA ARG A 273 18.58 2.49 -8.38
C ARG A 273 18.90 3.10 -7.02
N LEU A 274 18.79 4.43 -6.89
CA LEU A 274 18.93 5.13 -5.62
C LEU A 274 17.94 4.56 -4.59
N ALA A 275 16.66 4.48 -4.96
CA ALA A 275 15.63 3.98 -4.08
C ALA A 275 15.90 2.53 -3.64
N ARG A 276 16.25 1.62 -4.57
CA ARG A 276 16.57 0.22 -4.22
C ARG A 276 17.73 0.11 -3.24
N GLN A 277 18.82 0.86 -3.45
CA GLN A 277 19.99 0.80 -2.56
C GLN A 277 19.66 1.31 -1.16
N TYR A 278 18.88 2.39 -1.05
CA TYR A 278 18.48 2.91 0.25
C TYR A 278 17.53 1.94 0.96
N THR A 279 16.57 1.35 0.23
CA THR A 279 15.70 0.30 0.77
C THR A 279 16.53 -0.84 1.34
N LYS A 280 17.48 -1.39 0.58
CA LYS A 280 18.34 -2.49 1.04
C LYS A 280 19.14 -2.12 2.30
N SER A 281 19.76 -0.93 2.30
CA SER A 281 20.54 -0.47 3.45
C SER A 281 19.69 -0.31 4.71
N ILE A 282 18.55 0.39 4.59
CA ILE A 282 17.64 0.63 5.73
C ILE A 282 17.04 -0.70 6.21
N TRP A 283 16.60 -1.55 5.29
CA TRP A 283 16.01 -2.85 5.59
C TRP A 283 16.99 -3.77 6.34
N ALA A 284 18.25 -3.85 5.89
CA ALA A 284 19.28 -4.62 6.56
C ALA A 284 19.52 -4.11 8.00
N GLN A 285 19.64 -2.79 8.18
CA GLN A 285 19.82 -2.18 9.50
C GLN A 285 18.63 -2.45 10.44
N THR A 286 17.40 -2.35 9.94
CA THR A 286 16.20 -2.63 10.73
C THR A 286 16.17 -4.09 11.19
N ARG A 287 16.50 -5.04 10.30
CA ARG A 287 16.58 -6.46 10.66
C ARG A 287 17.68 -6.74 11.69
N GLU A 288 18.83 -6.10 11.57
CA GLU A 288 19.91 -6.23 12.56
C GLU A 288 19.52 -5.70 13.93
N LYS A 289 18.85 -4.54 13.99
CA LYS A 289 18.37 -3.95 15.26
C LYS A 289 17.33 -4.86 15.94
N LYS A 290 16.37 -5.37 15.17
CA LYS A 290 15.37 -6.35 15.65
C LYS A 290 16.05 -7.62 16.18
N ALA A 291 17.03 -8.16 15.46
CA ALA A 291 17.79 -9.32 15.90
C ALA A 291 18.59 -9.08 17.21
N LYS A 292 18.97 -7.83 17.48
CA LYS A 292 19.70 -7.41 18.69
C LYS A 292 18.78 -7.01 19.85
N GLY A 293 17.45 -7.08 19.70
CA GLY A 293 16.48 -6.74 20.75
C GLY A 293 16.49 -5.25 21.13
N GLN A 294 16.98 -4.38 20.25
CA GLN A 294 17.00 -2.93 20.44
C GLN A 294 15.82 -2.32 19.67
N GLU A 295 14.64 -2.30 20.27
CA GLU A 295 13.50 -1.54 19.73
C GLU A 295 13.45 -0.15 20.38
N SER A 296 13.25 0.86 19.54
CA SER A 296 13.06 2.28 19.88
C SER A 296 11.60 2.63 19.95
#